data_AF-A0A5C7X9G4-F1
#
_entry.id   AF-A0A5C7X9G4-F1
#
_cell.length_a   1.000
_cell.length_b   1.000
_cell.length_c   1.000
_cell.angle_alpha   90.00
_cell.angle_beta   90.00
_cell.angle_gamma   90.00
#
_symmetry.space_group_name_H-M   'P 1'
#
loop_
_entity.id
_entity.type
_entity.pdbx_description
1 polymer ?
#
loop_
_entity_poly.entity_id
_entity_poly.type
_entity_poly.pdbx_seq_one_letter_code
_entity_poly.pdbx_strand_id
1 'polypeptide(L)'
;MAGWSSGKALGLLLLVTGTSLWMLLAGPGRLFGIASGPVAIMMLLAGTWALLHAVSRIPRDALEAAASPAEWKARIGLAFCLVAVVYFLANAHVFDDAPIPHNPAARLVGQNFVLLLVAWSVLSSVVASRWKGAVEEDERDREIAVDAAGWGHGALIFCIVGFAILLTFTPLEKIEWATPPMIGNLLIFALMWGWLCEYFATLWYYRRDRTRVA
;
A
#
# COMPACT_ATOMS: atom_id res chain seq x y z
N MET A 1 -36.45 -4.03 8.91
CA MET A 1 -35.59 -2.91 8.47
C MET A 1 -34.83 -3.39 7.25
N ALA A 2 -35.04 -2.67 6.15
CA ALA A 2 -34.81 -3.12 4.78
C ALA A 2 -33.35 -3.53 4.51
N GLY A 3 -33.19 -4.62 3.77
CA GLY A 3 -31.93 -5.08 3.21
C GLY A 3 -31.32 -4.01 2.33
N TRP A 4 -30.47 -3.19 2.92
CA TRP A 4 -29.52 -2.38 2.17
C TRP A 4 -28.57 -3.39 1.53
N SER A 5 -28.69 -3.59 0.22
CA SER A 5 -27.89 -4.55 -0.55
C SER A 5 -26.45 -4.55 -0.05
N SER A 6 -25.94 -5.68 0.44
CA SER A 6 -24.64 -5.75 1.16
C SER A 6 -23.50 -5.04 0.44
N GLY A 7 -23.54 -4.97 -0.90
CA GLY A 7 -22.58 -4.21 -1.71
C GLY A 7 -22.62 -2.69 -1.54
N LYS A 8 -23.79 -2.07 -1.33
CA LYS A 8 -23.92 -0.61 -1.08
C LYS A 8 -23.42 -0.23 0.31
N ALA A 9 -23.69 -1.08 1.31
CA ALA A 9 -23.18 -0.88 2.67
C ALA A 9 -21.65 -1.04 2.73
N LEU A 10 -21.10 -2.07 2.07
CA LEU A 10 -19.65 -2.23 1.91
C LEU A 10 -19.01 -1.06 1.15
N GLY A 11 -19.64 -0.62 0.06
CA GLY A 11 -19.17 0.54 -0.70
C GLY A 11 -19.13 1.82 0.13
N LEU A 12 -20.17 2.07 0.95
CA LEU A 12 -20.18 3.22 1.85
C LEU A 12 -19.11 3.10 2.95
N LEU A 13 -18.95 1.92 3.56
CA LEU A 13 -17.92 1.69 4.58
C LEU A 13 -16.50 1.90 4.01
N LEU A 14 -16.25 1.45 2.79
CA LEU A 14 -14.99 1.71 2.07
C LEU A 14 -14.80 3.20 1.81
N LEU A 15 -15.86 3.91 1.41
CA LEU A 15 -15.80 5.34 1.16
C LEU A 15 -15.51 6.11 2.45
N VAL A 16 -16.18 5.79 3.55
CA VAL A 16 -15.95 6.40 4.88
C VAL A 16 -14.53 6.11 5.38
N THR A 17 -14.07 4.86 5.29
CA THR A 17 -12.74 4.47 5.74
C THR A 17 -11.65 5.11 4.88
N GLY A 18 -11.83 5.13 3.55
CA GLY A 18 -10.94 5.79 2.60
C GLY A 18 -10.88 7.31 2.80
N THR A 19 -12.02 7.94 3.10
CA THR A 19 -12.08 9.38 3.42
C THR A 19 -11.37 9.67 4.74
N SER A 20 -11.53 8.81 5.75
CA SER A 20 -10.82 8.91 7.03
C SER A 20 -9.31 8.80 6.84
N LEU A 21 -8.88 7.85 6.00
CA LEU A 21 -7.47 7.66 5.65
C LEU A 21 -6.92 8.89 4.92
N TRP A 22 -7.68 9.44 3.96
CA TRP A 22 -7.31 10.69 3.28
C TRP A 22 -7.18 11.87 4.24
N MET A 23 -8.12 12.01 5.20
CA MET A 23 -8.07 13.07 6.20
C MET A 23 -6.83 12.99 7.09
N LEU A 24 -6.34 11.78 7.38
CA LEU A 24 -5.10 11.56 8.13
C LEU A 24 -3.84 11.85 7.31
N LEU A 25 -3.87 11.51 6.03
CA LEU A 25 -2.72 11.58 5.14
C LEU A 25 -2.51 12.98 4.55
N ALA A 26 -3.58 13.61 4.07
CA ALA A 26 -3.55 14.85 3.29
C ALA A 26 -4.66 15.85 3.69
N GLY A 27 -5.41 15.56 4.75
CA GLY A 27 -6.50 16.41 5.20
C GLY A 27 -6.01 17.68 5.90
N PRO A 28 -6.78 18.79 5.85
CA PRO A 28 -6.45 20.00 6.58
C PRO A 28 -6.41 19.72 8.09
N GLY A 29 -5.44 20.27 8.82
CA GLY A 29 -5.24 20.01 10.25
C GLY A 29 -6.44 20.38 11.16
N ARG A 30 -7.35 21.22 10.64
CA ARG A 30 -8.66 21.48 11.25
C ARG A 30 -9.76 21.47 10.19
N LEU A 31 -10.87 20.83 10.51
CA LEU A 31 -12.10 20.84 9.71
C LEU A 31 -13.21 21.44 10.56
N PHE A 32 -13.83 22.52 10.08
CA PHE A 32 -14.88 23.25 10.80
C PHE A 32 -14.48 23.64 12.25
N GLY A 33 -13.20 23.96 12.48
CA GLY A 33 -12.67 24.33 13.79
C GLY A 33 -12.29 23.15 14.71
N ILE A 34 -12.61 21.91 14.33
CA ILE A 34 -12.26 20.69 15.07
C ILE A 34 -10.93 20.13 14.54
N ALA A 35 -10.06 19.64 15.42
CA ALA A 35 -8.85 18.93 15.01
C ALA A 35 -9.23 17.70 14.18
N SER A 36 -8.78 17.66 12.92
CA SER A 36 -9.16 16.62 11.97
C SER A 36 -8.54 15.27 12.29
N GLY A 37 -7.33 15.26 12.87
CA GLY A 37 -6.59 14.04 13.20
C GLY A 37 -7.36 13.06 14.09
N PRO A 38 -7.82 13.45 15.31
CA PRO A 38 -8.56 12.55 16.19
C PRO A 38 -9.87 12.04 15.58
N VAL A 39 -10.59 12.91 14.86
CA VAL A 39 -11.84 12.54 14.17
C VAL A 39 -11.56 11.51 13.08
N ALA A 40 -10.53 11.73 12.28
CA ALA A 40 -10.12 10.82 11.22
C ALA A 40 -9.62 9.48 11.78
N ILE A 41 -8.91 9.46 12.92
CA ILE A 41 -8.52 8.22 13.60
C ILE A 41 -9.74 7.44 14.07
N MET A 42 -10.70 8.08 14.75
CA MET A 42 -11.92 7.42 15.23
C MET A 42 -12.75 6.88 14.07
N MET A 43 -12.88 7.66 12.99
CA MET A 43 -13.64 7.27 11.81
C MET A 43 -12.93 6.15 11.02
N LEU A 44 -11.59 6.16 10.98
CA LEU A 44 -10.79 5.08 10.40
C LEU A 44 -10.91 3.80 11.22
N LEU A 45 -10.80 3.87 12.55
CA LEU A 45 -10.94 2.72 13.45
C LEU A 45 -12.34 2.11 13.35
N ALA A 46 -13.39 2.93 13.44
CA ALA A 46 -14.78 2.46 13.34
C ALA A 46 -15.09 1.91 11.94
N GLY A 47 -14.64 2.58 10.89
CA GLY A 47 -14.79 2.15 9.50
C GLY A 47 -14.08 0.83 9.24
N THR A 48 -12.82 0.72 9.65
CA THR A 48 -12.00 -0.50 9.54
C THR A 48 -12.61 -1.65 10.34
N TRP A 49 -13.07 -1.41 11.56
CA TRP A 49 -13.75 -2.42 12.38
C TRP A 49 -15.04 -2.91 11.71
N ALA A 50 -15.87 -2.00 11.21
CA ALA A 50 -17.10 -2.35 10.51
C ALA A 50 -16.82 -3.11 9.21
N LEU A 51 -15.75 -2.75 8.48
CA LEU A 51 -15.29 -3.46 7.30
C LEU A 51 -14.79 -4.87 7.63
N LEU A 52 -13.95 -5.00 8.65
CA LEU A 52 -13.48 -6.28 9.17
C LEU A 52 -14.64 -7.17 9.60
N HIS A 53 -15.62 -6.61 10.31
CA HIS A 53 -16.82 -7.32 10.72
C HIS A 53 -17.68 -7.75 9.53
N ALA A 54 -17.86 -6.87 8.54
CA ALA A 54 -18.60 -7.21 7.31
C ALA A 54 -17.90 -8.30 6.51
N VAL A 55 -16.57 -8.21 6.34
CA VAL A 55 -15.74 -9.22 5.65
C VAL A 55 -15.72 -10.54 6.42
N SER A 56 -15.74 -10.51 7.76
CA SER A 56 -15.80 -11.73 8.58
C SER A 56 -17.07 -12.57 8.36
N ARG A 57 -18.14 -11.93 7.87
CA ARG A 57 -19.42 -12.58 7.54
C ARG A 57 -19.50 -13.13 6.12
N ILE A 58 -18.48 -12.90 5.28
CA ILE A 58 -18.43 -13.46 3.93
C ILE A 58 -18.10 -14.97 4.03
N PRO A 59 -18.90 -15.86 3.40
CA PRO A 59 -18.62 -17.29 3.39
C PRO A 59 -17.24 -17.60 2.81
N ARG A 60 -16.52 -18.58 3.37
CA ARG A 60 -15.19 -18.98 2.87
C ARG A 60 -15.27 -19.47 1.42
N ASP A 61 -16.29 -20.26 1.09
CA ASP A 61 -16.49 -20.83 -0.24
C ASP A 61 -16.62 -19.74 -1.33
N ALA A 62 -17.22 -18.60 -0.98
CA ALA A 62 -17.34 -17.46 -1.90
C ALA A 62 -16.00 -16.72 -2.12
N LEU A 63 -15.12 -16.72 -1.12
CA LEU A 63 -13.77 -16.14 -1.22
C LEU A 63 -12.83 -17.05 -2.03
N GLU A 64 -12.90 -18.36 -1.80
CA GLU A 64 -12.14 -19.39 -2.52
C GLU A 64 -12.57 -19.48 -3.99
N ALA A 65 -13.87 -19.35 -4.28
CA ALA A 65 -14.37 -19.27 -5.65
C ALA A 65 -13.90 -18.02 -6.41
N ALA A 66 -13.57 -16.93 -5.70
CA ALA A 66 -13.17 -15.67 -6.31
C ALA A 66 -11.67 -15.62 -6.67
N ALA A 67 -10.80 -16.08 -5.77
CA ALA A 67 -9.35 -16.10 -5.98
C ALA A 67 -8.62 -17.01 -4.98
N SER A 68 -7.44 -17.48 -5.37
CA SER A 68 -6.56 -18.25 -4.47
C SER A 68 -6.07 -17.36 -3.31
N PRO A 69 -5.64 -17.96 -2.19
CA PRO A 69 -5.09 -17.21 -1.05
C PRO A 69 -3.90 -16.32 -1.43
N ALA A 70 -2.98 -16.86 -2.25
CA ALA A 70 -1.82 -16.13 -2.74
C ALA A 70 -2.21 -14.95 -3.66
N GLU A 71 -3.24 -15.11 -4.50
CA GLU A 71 -3.75 -14.03 -5.32
C GLU A 71 -4.42 -12.93 -4.48
N TRP A 72 -5.17 -13.28 -3.43
CA TRP A 72 -5.71 -12.30 -2.48
C TRP A 72 -4.60 -11.51 -1.78
N LYS A 73 -3.55 -12.18 -1.32
CA LYS A 73 -2.37 -11.54 -0.72
C LYS A 73 -1.71 -10.57 -1.69
N ALA A 74 -1.56 -10.95 -2.97
CA ALA A 74 -1.00 -10.08 -4.01
C ALA A 74 -1.89 -8.87 -4.32
N ARG A 75 -3.22 -9.02 -4.36
CA ARG A 75 -4.16 -7.89 -4.58
C ARG A 75 -4.07 -6.86 -3.47
N ILE A 76 -4.05 -7.34 -2.23
CA ILE A 76 -3.98 -6.47 -1.05
C ILE A 76 -2.61 -5.79 -1.01
N GLY A 77 -1.53 -6.54 -1.27
CA GLY A 77 -0.16 -6.02 -1.37
C GLY A 77 0.01 -4.94 -2.44
N LEU A 78 -0.54 -5.18 -3.64
CA LEU A 78 -0.54 -4.19 -4.71
C LEU A 78 -1.28 -2.92 -4.30
N ALA A 79 -2.49 -3.05 -3.75
CA ALA A 79 -3.29 -1.91 -3.34
C ALA A 79 -2.58 -1.07 -2.27
N PHE A 80 -1.98 -1.73 -1.27
CA PHE A 80 -1.22 -1.05 -0.22
C PHE A 80 0.03 -0.36 -0.77
N CYS A 81 0.84 -1.06 -1.57
CA CYS A 81 2.05 -0.49 -2.16
C CYS A 81 1.71 0.70 -3.07
N LEU A 82 0.63 0.62 -3.85
CA LEU A 82 0.19 1.71 -4.70
C LEU A 82 -0.18 2.95 -3.88
N VAL A 83 -0.99 2.78 -2.83
CA VAL A 83 -1.36 3.88 -1.92
C VAL A 83 -0.13 4.47 -1.26
N ALA A 84 0.79 3.63 -0.79
CA ALA A 84 2.02 4.06 -0.16
C ALA A 84 2.93 4.84 -1.12
N VAL A 85 3.09 4.38 -2.37
CA VAL A 85 3.88 5.07 -3.41
C VAL A 85 3.25 6.41 -3.79
N VAL A 86 1.93 6.45 -4.02
CA VAL A 86 1.22 7.69 -4.34
C VAL A 86 1.33 8.70 -3.19
N TYR A 87 1.16 8.22 -1.95
CA TYR A 87 1.31 9.05 -0.76
C TYR A 87 2.74 9.60 -0.61
N PHE A 88 3.74 8.76 -0.85
CA PHE A 88 5.14 9.15 -0.84
C PHE A 88 5.42 10.27 -1.84
N LEU A 89 5.02 10.07 -3.10
CA LEU A 89 5.22 11.04 -4.19
C LEU A 89 4.48 12.36 -3.94
N ALA A 90 3.24 12.30 -3.42
CA ALA A 90 2.47 13.50 -3.09
C ALA A 90 3.15 14.36 -2.01
N ASN A 91 3.89 13.74 -1.10
CA ASN A 91 4.59 14.42 -0.01
C ASN A 91 6.09 14.57 -0.25
N ALA A 92 6.59 14.27 -1.45
CA ALA A 92 8.03 14.34 -1.77
C ALA A 92 8.60 15.75 -1.52
N HIS A 93 7.83 16.79 -1.81
CA HIS A 93 8.20 18.20 -1.60
C HIS A 93 8.44 18.56 -0.12
N VAL A 94 7.82 17.85 0.83
CA VAL A 94 7.95 18.12 2.27
C VAL A 94 9.37 17.84 2.76
N PHE A 95 10.11 17.00 2.03
CA PHE A 95 11.48 16.62 2.38
C PHE A 95 12.54 17.62 1.87
N ASP A 96 12.16 18.61 1.04
CA ASP A 96 13.05 19.67 0.55
C ASP A 96 13.19 20.83 1.56
N ASP A 97 12.20 21.04 2.43
CA ASP A 97 12.09 22.27 3.24
C ASP A 97 13.14 22.39 4.36
N ALA A 98 13.50 21.29 5.02
CA ALA A 98 14.45 21.30 6.15
C ALA A 98 14.96 19.89 6.52
N PRO A 99 16.15 19.78 7.16
CA PRO A 99 16.65 18.52 7.70
C PRO A 99 15.64 17.84 8.65
N ILE A 100 15.48 16.52 8.52
CA ILE A 100 14.48 15.69 9.23
C ILE A 100 14.30 16.02 10.73
N PRO A 101 15.36 16.28 11.54
CA PRO A 101 15.19 16.56 12.98
C PRO A 101 14.42 17.84 13.28
N HIS A 102 14.44 18.81 12.35
CA HIS A 102 13.84 20.14 12.51
C HIS A 102 12.60 20.33 11.62
N ASN A 103 12.19 19.30 10.89
CA ASN A 103 11.04 19.34 9.99
C ASN A 103 9.83 18.59 10.60
N PRO A 104 8.89 19.29 11.26
CA PRO A 104 7.73 18.65 11.86
C PRO A 104 6.81 17.99 10.82
N ALA A 105 6.79 18.49 9.58
CA ALA A 105 5.99 17.92 8.50
C ALA A 105 6.57 16.58 7.99
N ALA A 106 7.90 16.48 7.82
CA ALA A 106 8.55 15.22 7.48
C ALA A 106 8.33 14.14 8.57
N ARG A 107 8.33 14.54 9.85
CA ARG A 107 8.01 13.65 10.97
C ARG A 107 6.57 13.13 10.92
N LEU A 108 5.61 13.99 10.56
CA LEU A 108 4.20 13.59 10.39
C LEU A 108 4.02 12.60 9.24
N VAL A 109 4.68 12.83 8.10
CA VAL A 109 4.68 11.88 6.97
C VAL A 109 5.22 10.51 7.41
N GLY A 110 6.34 10.49 8.14
CA GLY A 110 6.90 9.26 8.69
C GLY A 110 5.97 8.54 9.67
N GLN A 111 5.30 9.27 10.57
CA GLN A 111 4.30 8.70 11.48
C GLN A 111 3.10 8.11 10.73
N ASN A 112 2.64 8.78 9.67
CA ASN A 112 1.57 8.29 8.81
C ASN A 112 1.98 7.01 8.07
N PHE A 113 3.23 6.89 7.62
CA PHE A 113 3.78 5.64 7.07
C PHE A 113 3.77 4.51 8.08
N VAL A 114 4.18 4.76 9.32
CA VAL A 114 4.14 3.76 10.39
C VAL A 114 2.69 3.32 10.66
N LEU A 115 1.75 4.26 10.69
CA LEU A 115 0.33 3.95 10.92
C LEU A 115 -0.26 3.13 9.75
N LEU A 116 0.12 3.44 8.51
CA LEU A 116 -0.18 2.64 7.32
C LEU A 116 0.36 1.21 7.44
N LEU A 117 1.61 1.05 7.88
CA LEU A 117 2.22 -0.27 8.10
C LEU A 117 1.50 -1.06 9.20
N VAL A 118 1.11 -0.41 10.30
CA VAL A 118 0.32 -1.05 11.36
C VAL A 118 -1.03 -1.51 10.84
N ALA A 119 -1.74 -0.64 10.11
CA ALA A 119 -3.02 -0.97 9.49
C ALA A 119 -2.87 -2.16 8.51
N TRP A 120 -1.81 -2.16 7.71
CA TRP A 120 -1.44 -3.26 6.82
C TRP A 120 -1.18 -4.57 7.58
N SER A 121 -0.38 -4.56 8.64
CA SER A 121 -0.07 -5.75 9.43
C SER A 121 -1.33 -6.35 10.06
N VAL A 122 -2.23 -5.51 10.56
CA VAL A 122 -3.52 -5.97 11.11
C VAL A 122 -4.39 -6.57 10.01
N LEU A 123 -4.54 -5.89 8.86
CA LEU A 123 -5.35 -6.38 7.75
C LEU A 123 -4.80 -7.72 7.22
N SER A 124 -3.49 -7.79 7.00
CA SER A 124 -2.79 -8.99 6.55
C SER A 124 -2.95 -10.15 7.54
N SER A 125 -2.88 -9.86 8.85
CA SER A 125 -3.05 -10.87 9.90
C SER A 125 -4.48 -11.41 9.96
N VAL A 126 -5.49 -10.54 9.80
CA VAL A 126 -6.89 -10.97 9.76
C VAL A 126 -7.15 -11.81 8.51
N VAL A 127 -6.69 -11.34 7.35
CA VAL A 127 -6.73 -12.07 6.08
C VAL A 127 -6.08 -13.45 6.29
N ALA A 128 -4.82 -13.53 6.70
CA ALA A 128 -4.12 -14.79 6.97
C ALA A 128 -4.87 -15.71 7.95
N SER A 129 -5.47 -15.17 9.02
CA SER A 129 -6.24 -15.97 9.99
C SER A 129 -7.46 -16.67 9.37
N ARG A 130 -8.00 -16.15 8.26
CA ARG A 130 -9.15 -16.76 7.58
C ARG A 130 -8.78 -18.03 6.82
N TRP A 131 -7.53 -18.15 6.39
CA TRP A 131 -6.98 -19.32 5.67
C TRP A 131 -6.12 -20.23 6.54
N LYS A 132 -6.11 -20.04 7.87
CA LYS A 132 -5.41 -20.94 8.80
C LYS A 132 -5.92 -22.38 8.63
N GLY A 133 -5.10 -23.24 8.02
CA GLY A 133 -5.41 -24.65 7.71
C GLY A 133 -5.63 -24.98 6.23
N ALA A 134 -5.60 -23.99 5.32
CA ALA A 134 -5.48 -24.24 3.88
C ALA A 134 -4.01 -24.49 3.52
N VAL A 135 -3.74 -25.28 2.46
CA VAL A 135 -2.39 -25.47 1.92
C VAL A 135 -1.90 -24.10 1.45
N GLU A 136 -0.90 -23.53 2.16
CA GLU A 136 -0.48 -22.13 1.98
C GLU A 136 0.25 -21.87 0.66
N GLU A 137 0.89 -22.89 0.08
CA GLU A 137 1.64 -22.79 -1.18
C GLU A 137 1.53 -24.10 -1.97
N ASP A 138 0.88 -24.05 -3.13
CA ASP A 138 1.03 -25.07 -4.18
C ASP A 138 2.33 -24.80 -4.96
N GLU A 139 2.87 -25.81 -5.65
CA GLU A 139 4.11 -25.66 -6.46
C GLU A 139 3.95 -24.54 -7.49
N ARG A 140 2.73 -24.40 -8.03
CA ARG A 140 2.36 -23.32 -8.93
C ARG A 140 2.48 -21.92 -8.31
N ASP A 141 2.06 -21.76 -7.06
CA ASP A 141 2.13 -20.45 -6.38
C ASP A 141 3.60 -20.07 -6.13
N ARG A 142 4.45 -21.07 -5.89
CA ARG A 142 5.90 -20.89 -5.73
C ARG A 142 6.58 -20.49 -7.04
N GLU A 143 6.23 -21.10 -8.16
CA GLU A 143 6.74 -20.71 -9.48
C GLU A 143 6.37 -19.26 -9.83
N ILE A 144 5.10 -18.87 -9.61
CA ILE A 144 4.63 -17.50 -9.84
C ILE A 144 5.39 -16.51 -8.94
N ALA A 145 5.66 -16.88 -7.69
CA ALA A 145 6.41 -16.02 -6.76
C ALA A 145 7.86 -15.80 -7.23
N VAL A 146 8.54 -16.85 -7.71
CA VAL A 146 9.91 -16.74 -8.24
C VAL A 146 9.95 -15.84 -9.47
N ASP A 147 9.03 -16.05 -10.42
CA ASP A 147 8.95 -15.24 -11.63
C ASP A 147 8.62 -13.77 -11.31
N ALA A 148 7.68 -13.53 -10.40
CA ALA A 148 7.31 -12.18 -9.97
C ALA A 148 8.44 -11.47 -9.21
N ALA A 149 9.20 -12.19 -8.38
CA ALA A 149 10.37 -11.64 -7.68
C ALA A 149 11.43 -11.15 -8.67
N GLY A 150 11.56 -11.79 -9.83
CA GLY A 150 12.40 -11.33 -10.93
C GLY A 150 12.02 -9.92 -11.43
N TRP A 151 10.72 -9.62 -11.53
CA TRP A 151 10.22 -8.29 -11.90
C TRP A 151 10.52 -7.25 -10.83
N GLY A 152 10.32 -7.60 -9.55
CA GLY A 152 10.64 -6.70 -8.44
C GLY A 152 12.13 -6.37 -8.39
N HIS A 153 12.98 -7.39 -8.54
CA HIS A 153 14.44 -7.22 -8.57
C HIS A 153 14.90 -6.39 -9.78
N GLY A 154 14.36 -6.67 -10.97
CA GLY A 154 14.65 -5.92 -12.18
C GLY A 154 14.25 -4.45 -12.08
N ALA A 155 13.07 -4.15 -11.53
CA ALA A 155 12.61 -2.78 -11.31
C ALA A 155 13.48 -2.03 -10.28
N LEU A 156 13.91 -2.71 -9.22
CA LEU A 156 14.83 -2.16 -8.23
C LEU A 156 16.20 -1.83 -8.84
N ILE A 157 16.79 -2.77 -9.57
CA ILE A 157 18.06 -2.56 -10.28
C ILE A 157 17.94 -1.38 -11.24
N PHE A 158 16.86 -1.33 -12.03
CA PHE A 158 16.61 -0.26 -12.97
C PHE A 158 16.56 1.11 -12.27
N CYS A 159 15.88 1.22 -11.12
CA CYS A 159 15.84 2.47 -10.35
C CYS A 159 17.22 2.86 -9.80
N ILE A 160 17.96 1.91 -9.22
CA ILE A 160 19.29 2.16 -8.65
C ILE A 160 20.27 2.62 -9.74
N VAL A 161 20.30 1.92 -10.88
CA VAL A 161 21.13 2.29 -12.03
C VAL A 161 20.70 3.63 -12.60
N GLY A 162 19.40 3.87 -12.71
CA GLY A 162 18.84 5.16 -13.14
C GLY A 162 19.29 6.31 -12.24
N PHE A 163 19.25 6.13 -10.91
CA PHE A 163 19.73 7.13 -9.97
C PHE A 163 21.24 7.32 -10.03
N ALA A 164 22.03 6.25 -10.18
CA ALA A 164 23.47 6.35 -10.34
C ALA A 164 23.84 7.14 -11.61
N ILE A 165 23.17 6.87 -12.73
CA ILE A 165 23.31 7.61 -13.98
C ILE A 165 22.90 9.08 -13.76
N LEU A 166 21.72 9.33 -13.19
CA LEU A 166 21.23 10.67 -12.92
C LEU A 166 22.25 11.48 -12.10
N LEU A 167 22.75 10.93 -11.00
CA LEU A 167 23.74 11.58 -10.15
C LEU A 167 25.08 11.79 -10.86
N THR A 168 25.52 10.84 -11.68
CA THR A 168 26.80 10.93 -12.42
C THR A 168 26.77 12.03 -13.50
N PHE A 169 25.63 12.20 -14.17
CA PHE A 169 25.48 13.17 -15.25
C PHE A 169 24.91 14.52 -14.79
N THR A 170 24.58 14.68 -13.50
CA THR A 170 24.13 15.97 -12.97
C THR A 170 25.35 16.87 -12.70
N PRO A 171 25.41 18.10 -13.27
CA PRO A 171 26.48 19.04 -12.99
C PRO A 171 26.57 19.38 -11.50
N LEU A 172 27.77 19.56 -10.96
CA LEU A 172 28.00 19.90 -9.54
C LEU A 172 27.22 21.15 -9.09
N GLU A 173 27.04 22.11 -9.98
CA GLU A 173 26.26 23.34 -9.76
C GLU A 173 24.74 23.07 -9.57
N LYS A 174 24.26 21.89 -9.94
CA LYS A 174 22.86 21.47 -9.85
C LYS A 174 22.65 20.28 -8.90
N ILE A 175 23.67 19.88 -8.12
CA ILE A 175 23.63 18.74 -7.21
C ILE A 175 23.12 19.11 -5.80
N GLU A 176 22.83 20.39 -5.53
CA GLU A 176 22.42 20.86 -4.19
C GLU A 176 21.19 20.12 -3.62
N TRP A 177 20.30 19.60 -4.47
CA TRP A 177 19.14 18.81 -4.05
C TRP A 177 19.49 17.39 -3.59
N ALA A 178 20.64 16.83 -3.99
CA ALA A 178 21.07 15.46 -3.72
C ALA A 178 21.68 15.32 -2.31
N THR A 179 20.95 15.82 -1.31
CA THR A 179 21.32 15.68 0.09
C THR A 179 21.19 14.23 0.56
N PRO A 180 21.95 13.77 1.57
CA PRO A 180 21.81 12.42 2.14
C PRO A 180 20.37 11.98 2.47
N PRO A 181 19.50 12.81 3.08
CA PRO A 181 18.11 12.42 3.31
C PRO A 181 17.30 12.26 2.03
N MET A 182 17.54 13.09 1.00
CA MET A 182 16.89 12.96 -0.30
C MET A 182 17.29 11.65 -1.00
N ILE A 183 18.57 11.30 -0.96
CA ILE A 183 19.05 10.00 -1.49
C ILE A 183 18.38 8.84 -0.75
N GLY A 184 18.28 8.91 0.59
CA GLY A 184 17.54 7.92 1.38
C GLY A 184 16.09 7.77 0.94
N ASN A 185 15.40 8.88 0.71
CA ASN A 185 14.02 8.90 0.20
C ASN A 185 13.90 8.28 -1.19
N LEU A 186 14.83 8.57 -2.10
CA LEU A 186 14.87 7.93 -3.42
C LEU A 186 15.07 6.41 -3.34
N LEU A 187 15.93 5.95 -2.43
CA LEU A 187 16.15 4.51 -2.22
C LEU A 187 14.90 3.82 -1.63
N ILE A 188 14.21 4.47 -0.69
CA ILE A 188 12.93 3.98 -0.17
C ILE A 188 11.90 3.89 -1.30
N PHE A 189 11.81 4.92 -2.15
CA PHE A 189 10.94 4.90 -3.32
C PHE A 189 11.28 3.74 -4.27
N ALA A 190 12.57 3.52 -4.58
CA ALA A 190 12.99 2.42 -5.44
C ALA A 190 12.60 1.04 -4.87
N LEU A 191 12.72 0.87 -3.55
CA LEU A 191 12.29 -0.35 -2.87
C LEU A 191 10.77 -0.56 -2.99
N MET A 192 9.99 0.49 -2.70
CA MET A 192 8.53 0.44 -2.81
C MET A 192 8.06 0.21 -4.25
N TRP A 193 8.77 0.78 -5.23
CA TRP A 193 8.52 0.57 -6.65
C TRP A 193 8.81 -0.88 -7.06
N GLY A 194 9.90 -1.47 -6.57
CA GLY A 194 10.21 -2.88 -6.76
C GLY A 194 9.07 -3.79 -6.27
N TRP A 195 8.59 -3.58 -5.04
CA TRP A 195 7.46 -4.33 -4.50
C TRP A 195 6.16 -4.13 -5.29
N LEU A 196 5.90 -2.90 -5.77
CA LEU A 196 4.74 -2.63 -6.63
C LEU A 196 4.80 -3.45 -7.92
N CYS A 197 5.96 -3.49 -8.58
CA CYS A 197 6.17 -4.27 -9.79
C CYS A 197 6.03 -5.78 -9.54
N GLU A 198 6.56 -6.27 -8.42
CA GLU A 198 6.41 -7.68 -8.01
C GLU A 198 4.94 -8.06 -7.83
N TYR A 199 4.18 -7.32 -7.01
CA TYR A 199 2.76 -7.61 -6.81
C TYR A 199 1.94 -7.48 -8.09
N PHE A 200 2.28 -6.52 -8.95
CA PHE A 200 1.63 -6.37 -10.25
C PHE A 200 1.91 -7.57 -11.16
N ALA A 201 3.16 -8.02 -11.22
CA ALA A 201 3.55 -9.20 -11.99
C ALA A 201 2.85 -10.46 -11.49
N THR A 202 2.80 -10.69 -10.16
CA THR A 202 2.07 -11.81 -9.57
C THR A 202 0.62 -11.86 -10.05
N LEU A 203 -0.10 -10.73 -10.01
CA LEU A 203 -1.49 -10.66 -10.45
C LEU A 203 -1.64 -10.82 -11.96
N TRP A 204 -0.67 -10.33 -12.74
CA TRP A 204 -0.63 -10.54 -14.18
C TRP A 204 -0.48 -12.02 -14.53
N TYR A 205 0.39 -12.76 -13.84
CA TYR A 205 0.56 -14.21 -14.02
C TYR A 205 -0.71 -14.98 -13.66
N TYR A 206 -1.34 -14.69 -12.52
CA TYR A 206 -2.63 -15.29 -12.17
C TYR A 206 -3.72 -15.01 -13.21
N ARG A 207 -3.78 -13.79 -13.76
CA ARG A 207 -4.75 -13.44 -14.82
C ARG A 207 -4.47 -14.19 -16.11
N ARG A 208 -3.20 -14.26 -16.52
CA ARG A 208 -2.76 -14.94 -17.75
C ARG A 208 -3.09 -16.42 -17.69
N ASP A 209 -2.86 -17.08 -16.56
CA ASP A 209 -3.17 -18.50 -16.42
C ASP A 209 -4.68 -18.76 -16.48
N ARG A 210 -5.51 -17.91 -15.85
CA ARG A 210 -6.97 -18.03 -15.96
C ARG A 210 -7.45 -17.94 -17.41
N THR A 211 -6.84 -17.06 -18.22
CA THR A 211 -7.17 -16.92 -19.65
C THR A 211 -6.65 -18.05 -20.53
N ARG A 212 -5.76 -18.91 -20.03
CA ARG A 212 -5.24 -20.08 -20.75
C ARG A 212 -6.03 -21.36 -20.49
N VAL A 213 -6.76 -21.41 -19.38
CA VAL A 213 -7.56 -22.57 -18.95
C VAL A 213 -9.04 -22.41 -19.33
N ALA A 214 -9.49 -21.18 -19.64
CA ALA A 214 -10.82 -20.86 -20.17
C ALA A 214 -10.85 -20.94 -21.70
#